data_AF-A0A6P0XMT5-F1
#
_entry.id   AF-A0A6P0XMT5-F1
#
_cell.length_a   1.000
_cell.length_b   1.000
_cell.length_c   1.000
_cell.angle_alpha   90.00
_cell.angle_beta   90.00
_cell.angle_gamma   90.00
#
_symmetry.space_group_name_H-M   'P 1'
#
loop_
_entity.id
_entity.type
_entity.pdbx_description
1 polymer ?
#
loop_
_entity_poly.entity_id
_entity_poly.type
_entity_poly.pdbx_seq_one_letter_code
_entity_poly.pdbx_strand_id
1 'polypeptide(L)'
;MTSRTANTRRNLMDNAATENDRSHILSQFWQQWHESRGQLYRCCLKIMNSNPMDAEDALSQAMLKALEKVQKFGGKIANLKAWLYRVTRNFCIDLIRKRS
;
A
#
# COMPACT_ATOMS: atom_id res chain seq x y z
N MET A 1 -25.08 -40.82 -16.18
CA MET A 1 -23.62 -40.66 -16.03
C MET A 1 -23.33 -39.20 -15.68
N THR A 2 -23.35 -38.91 -14.39
CA THR A 2 -23.42 -37.57 -13.79
C THR A 2 -22.06 -37.13 -13.26
N SER A 3 -21.30 -36.40 -14.08
CA SER A 3 -20.01 -35.81 -13.66
C SER A 3 -19.83 -34.42 -14.29
N ARG A 4 -20.53 -33.39 -13.80
CA ARG A 4 -20.18 -31.98 -14.11
C ARG A 4 -20.47 -30.97 -12.98
N THR A 5 -21.07 -31.38 -11.87
CA THR A 5 -21.55 -30.46 -10.80
C THR A 5 -20.66 -30.42 -9.55
N ALA A 6 -19.37 -30.75 -9.66
CA ALA A 6 -18.44 -30.75 -8.51
C ALA A 6 -17.45 -29.57 -8.49
N ASN A 7 -17.29 -28.83 -9.61
CA ASN A 7 -16.24 -27.81 -9.73
C ASN A 7 -16.67 -26.40 -9.23
N THR A 8 -17.98 -26.15 -9.08
CA THR A 8 -18.49 -24.83 -8.69
C THR A 8 -18.43 -24.58 -7.17
N ARG A 9 -18.46 -25.63 -6.34
CA ARG A 9 -18.42 -25.48 -4.86
C ARG A 9 -17.03 -25.20 -4.28
N ARG A 10 -15.94 -25.72 -4.88
CA ARG A 10 -14.57 -25.45 -4.41
C ARG A 10 -14.16 -23.98 -4.61
N ASN A 11 -14.47 -23.41 -5.78
CA ASN A 11 -14.14 -22.01 -6.09
C ASN A 11 -14.83 -20.97 -5.18
N LEU A 12 -15.98 -21.29 -4.58
CA LEU A 12 -16.68 -20.34 -3.69
C LEU A 12 -15.97 -20.18 -2.33
N MET A 13 -15.33 -21.23 -1.81
CA MET A 13 -14.59 -21.16 -0.54
C MET A 13 -13.22 -20.48 -0.71
N ASP A 14 -12.55 -20.69 -1.84
CA ASP A 14 -11.26 -20.03 -2.14
C ASP A 14 -11.41 -18.52 -2.36
N ASN A 15 -12.51 -18.08 -2.99
CA ASN A 15 -12.81 -16.65 -3.17
C ASN A 15 -13.19 -15.96 -1.84
N ALA A 16 -13.97 -16.63 -0.97
CA ALA A 16 -14.33 -16.07 0.34
C ALA A 16 -13.12 -15.94 1.29
N ALA A 17 -12.20 -16.91 1.27
CA ALA A 17 -10.97 -16.84 2.06
C ALA A 17 -10.05 -15.70 1.59
N THR A 18 -9.91 -15.51 0.27
CA THR A 18 -9.06 -14.46 -0.31
C THR A 18 -9.66 -13.04 -0.17
N GLU A 19 -10.98 -12.89 -0.10
CA GLU A 19 -11.64 -11.60 0.18
C GLU A 19 -11.43 -11.17 1.65
N ASN A 20 -11.47 -12.13 2.58
CA ASN A 20 -11.25 -11.88 4.00
C ASN A 20 -9.80 -11.48 4.31
N ASP A 21 -8.83 -12.15 3.69
CA ASP A 21 -7.40 -11.81 3.83
C ASP A 21 -7.06 -10.44 3.23
N ARG A 22 -7.67 -10.10 2.07
CA ARG A 22 -7.53 -8.77 1.45
C ARG A 22 -8.11 -7.67 2.34
N SER A 23 -9.26 -7.90 2.95
CA SER A 23 -9.87 -6.94 3.88
C SER A 23 -8.99 -6.73 5.12
N HIS A 24 -8.38 -7.79 5.64
CA HIS A 24 -7.50 -7.72 6.80
C HIS A 24 -6.21 -6.93 6.53
N ILE A 25 -5.52 -7.19 5.42
CA ILE A 25 -4.27 -6.48 5.09
C ILE A 25 -4.52 -4.99 4.82
N LEU A 26 -5.66 -4.64 4.22
CA LEU A 26 -6.05 -3.24 4.00
C LEU A 26 -6.29 -2.51 5.31
N SER A 27 -6.95 -3.17 6.27
CA SER A 27 -7.15 -2.61 7.62
C SER A 27 -5.81 -2.35 8.31
N GLN A 28 -4.89 -3.33 8.31
CA GLN A 28 -3.56 -3.17 8.88
C GLN A 28 -2.76 -2.05 8.18
N PHE A 29 -2.89 -1.92 6.86
CA PHE A 29 -2.28 -0.84 6.10
C PHE A 29 -2.77 0.53 6.55
N TRP A 30 -4.08 0.73 6.66
CA TRP A 30 -4.64 2.02 7.07
C TRP A 30 -4.25 2.37 8.49
N GLN A 31 -4.28 1.41 9.41
CA GLN A 31 -3.81 1.61 10.77
C GLN A 31 -2.33 2.04 10.78
N GLN A 32 -1.47 1.30 10.09
CA GLN A 32 -0.05 1.60 10.06
C GLN A 32 0.25 2.94 9.37
N TRP A 33 -0.49 3.26 8.31
CA TRP A 33 -0.39 4.53 7.61
C TRP A 33 -0.74 5.70 8.53
N HIS A 34 -1.86 5.64 9.25
CA HIS A 34 -2.25 6.69 10.19
C HIS A 34 -1.20 6.89 11.29
N GLU A 35 -0.69 5.81 11.89
CA GLU A 35 0.35 5.88 12.92
C GLU A 35 1.67 6.49 12.39
N SER A 36 2.03 6.18 11.15
CA SER A 36 3.29 6.63 10.54
C SER A 36 3.18 7.94 9.74
N ARG A 37 1.97 8.44 9.48
CA ARG A 37 1.69 9.61 8.61
C ARG A 37 2.52 10.83 9.00
N GLY A 38 2.64 11.12 10.29
CA GLY A 38 3.44 12.25 10.78
C GLY A 38 4.94 12.11 10.46
N GLN A 39 5.49 10.90 10.56
CA GLN A 39 6.89 10.62 10.22
C GLN A 39 7.12 10.65 8.71
N LEU A 40 6.18 10.12 7.93
CA LEU A 40 6.21 10.14 6.47
C LEU A 40 6.12 11.57 5.94
N TYR A 41 5.24 12.40 6.50
CA TYR A 41 5.11 13.81 6.13
C TYR A 41 6.40 14.59 6.40
N ARG A 42 7.02 14.41 7.58
CA ARG A 42 8.32 15.02 7.90
C ARG A 42 9.42 14.56 6.93
N CYS A 43 9.37 13.31 6.47
CA CYS A 43 10.28 12.80 5.45
C CYS A 43 10.06 13.52 4.10
N CYS A 44 8.80 13.61 3.64
CA CYS A 44 8.44 14.33 2.43
C CYS A 44 8.87 15.80 2.48
N LEU A 45 8.62 16.50 3.58
CA LEU A 45 9.04 17.89 3.79
C LEU A 45 10.55 18.07 3.65
N LYS A 46 11.35 17.19 4.28
CA LYS A 46 12.81 17.24 4.17
C LYS A 46 13.30 17.04 2.73
N ILE A 47 12.61 16.20 1.97
CA ILE A 47 13.00 15.88 0.59
C ILE A 47 12.53 17.00 -0.35
N MET A 48 11.31 17.52 -0.20
CA MET A 48 10.70 18.56 -1.03
C MET A 48 11.16 19.99 -0.68
N ASN A 49 12.40 20.16 -0.23
CA ASN A 49 12.99 21.46 0.13
C ASN A 49 12.11 22.31 1.09
N SER A 50 11.46 21.66 2.06
CA SER A 50 10.52 22.29 3.02
C SER A 50 9.30 22.99 2.40
N ASN A 51 8.92 22.65 1.16
CA ASN A 51 7.66 23.11 0.58
C ASN A 51 6.49 22.25 1.11
N PRO A 52 5.54 22.83 1.89
CA PRO A 52 4.43 22.08 2.45
C PRO A 52 3.45 21.56 1.39
N MET A 53 3.17 22.32 0.32
CA MET A 53 2.27 21.87 -0.75
C MET A 53 2.82 20.64 -1.47
N ASP A 54 4.08 20.71 -1.89
CA ASP A 54 4.73 19.59 -2.56
C ASP A 54 4.84 18.36 -1.65
N ALA A 55 5.08 18.56 -0.35
CA ALA A 55 5.16 17.47 0.60
C ALA A 55 3.80 16.77 0.82
N GLU A 56 2.70 17.53 0.87
CA GLU A 56 1.35 16.96 0.98
C GLU A 56 0.93 16.21 -0.29
N ASP A 57 1.21 16.78 -1.45
CA ASP A 57 0.95 16.13 -2.74
C ASP A 57 1.78 14.84 -2.87
N ALA A 58 3.08 14.91 -2.58
CA ALA A 58 3.95 13.74 -2.62
C ALA A 58 3.53 12.65 -1.63
N LEU A 59 3.10 13.02 -0.42
CA LEU A 59 2.60 12.07 0.56
C LEU A 59 1.31 11.38 0.06
N SER A 60 0.40 12.14 -0.54
CA SER A 60 -0.86 11.63 -1.07
C SER A 60 -0.64 10.68 -2.25
N GLN A 61 0.25 11.03 -3.18
CA GLN A 61 0.60 10.15 -4.29
C GLN A 61 1.36 8.90 -3.83
N ALA A 62 2.24 9.02 -2.83
CA ALA A 62 2.90 7.88 -2.21
C ALA A 62 1.91 6.91 -1.57
N MET A 63 0.85 7.44 -0.92
CA MET A 63 -0.23 6.66 -0.34
C MET A 63 -0.93 5.78 -1.39
N LEU A 64 -1.33 6.39 -2.50
CA LEU A 64 -2.03 5.68 -3.58
C LEU A 64 -1.16 4.56 -4.18
N LYS A 65 0.13 4.84 -4.42
CA LYS A 65 1.06 3.82 -4.90
C LYS A 65 1.32 2.71 -3.89
N ALA A 66 1.39 3.05 -2.60
CA ALA A 66 1.54 2.05 -1.55
C ALA A 66 0.30 1.15 -1.49
N LEU A 67 -0.90 1.74 -1.55
CA LEU A 67 -2.16 1.00 -1.54
C LEU A 67 -2.28 0.03 -2.74
N GLU A 68 -1.93 0.47 -3.95
CA GLU A 68 -1.91 -0.40 -5.14
C GLU A 68 -0.97 -1.60 -4.95
N LYS A 69 0.22 -1.35 -4.40
CA LYS A 69 1.20 -2.42 -4.15
C LYS A 69 0.79 -3.36 -3.02
N VAL A 70 0.14 -2.86 -1.97
CA VAL A 70 -0.39 -3.72 -0.89
C VAL A 70 -1.50 -4.62 -1.42
N GLN A 71 -2.38 -4.11 -2.27
CA GLN A 71 -3.42 -4.95 -2.90
C GLN A 71 -2.82 -6.06 -3.76
N LYS A 72 -1.69 -5.80 -4.42
CA LYS A 72 -1.02 -6.77 -5.30
C LYS A 72 -0.07 -7.74 -4.58
N PHE A 73 0.58 -7.31 -3.50
CA PHE A 73 1.68 -8.03 -2.84
C PHE A 73 1.52 -8.20 -1.33
N GLY A 74 0.39 -7.81 -0.75
CA GLY A 74 0.17 -7.70 0.70
C GLY A 74 0.57 -8.93 1.51
N GLY A 75 0.26 -10.13 1.01
CA GLY A 75 0.62 -11.39 1.67
C GLY A 75 2.12 -11.68 1.78
N LYS A 76 2.99 -10.91 1.14
CA LYS A 76 4.46 -11.07 1.17
C LYS A 76 5.18 -10.03 2.04
N ILE A 77 4.46 -9.06 2.61
CA ILE A 77 5.07 -7.95 3.33
C ILE A 77 5.23 -8.33 4.81
N ALA A 78 6.45 -8.72 5.20
CA ALA A 78 6.74 -9.09 6.58
C ALA A 78 6.73 -7.90 7.57
N ASN A 79 7.13 -6.70 7.13
CA ASN A 79 7.14 -5.49 7.95
C ASN A 79 6.56 -4.30 7.19
N LEU A 80 5.28 -4.03 7.45
CA LEU A 80 4.51 -3.01 6.74
C LEU A 80 5.05 -1.59 6.99
N LYS A 81 5.46 -1.28 8.22
CA LYS A 81 6.01 0.03 8.60
C LYS A 81 7.30 0.36 7.85
N ALA A 82 8.27 -0.55 7.86
CA ALA A 82 9.55 -0.35 7.19
C ALA A 82 9.37 -0.27 5.66
N TRP A 83 8.46 -1.09 5.12
CA TRP A 83 8.11 -1.08 3.72
C TRP A 83 7.45 0.24 3.29
N LEU A 84 6.48 0.74 4.06
CA LEU A 84 5.83 2.04 3.83
C LEU A 84 6.85 3.18 3.76
N TYR A 85 7.75 3.24 4.75
CA TYR A 85 8.79 4.25 4.78
C TYR A 85 9.68 4.21 3.54
N ARG A 86 10.08 3.00 3.09
CA ARG A 86 10.87 2.81 1.87
C ARG A 86 10.10 3.22 0.61
N VAL A 87 8.82 2.88 0.51
CA VAL A 87 7.98 3.25 -0.64
C VAL A 87 7.82 4.77 -0.73
N THR A 88 7.47 5.44 0.36
CA THR A 88 7.30 6.90 0.39
C THR A 88 8.61 7.60 0.08
N ARG A 89 9.72 7.19 0.71
CA ARG A 89 11.04 7.80 0.46
C ARG A 89 11.47 7.65 -1.00
N ASN A 90 11.35 6.45 -1.57
CA ASN A 90 11.70 6.21 -2.97
C ASN A 90 10.83 7.05 -3.91
N PHE A 91 9.53 7.16 -3.61
CA PHE A 91 8.63 8.00 -4.38
C PHE A 91 9.04 9.49 -4.36
N CYS A 92 9.38 10.04 -3.18
CA CYS A 92 9.85 11.42 -3.08
C CYS A 92 11.14 11.67 -3.89
N ILE A 93 12.08 10.73 -3.85
CA ILE A 93 13.33 10.81 -4.63
C ILE A 93 13.03 10.77 -6.13
N ASP A 94 12.14 9.87 -6.57
CA ASP A 94 11.75 9.76 -7.97
C ASP A 94 11.04 11.04 -8.47
N LEU A 95 10.25 11.69 -7.61
CA LEU A 95 9.58 12.96 -7.95
C LEU A 95 10.62 14.07 -8.20
N ILE A 96 11.64 14.19 -7.35
CA ILE A 96 12.72 15.17 -7.54
C ILE A 96 13.53 14.86 -8.79
N ARG A 97 13.86 13.59 -9.02
CA ARG A 97 14.59 13.17 -10.23
C ARG A 97 13.84 13.47 -11.53
N LYS A 98 12.51 13.53 -11.51
CA LYS A 98 11.69 13.91 -12.66
C LYS A 98 11.55 15.43 -12.86
N ARG A 99 11.78 16.21 -11.80
CA ARG A 99 11.72 17.68 -11.82
C ARG A 99 13.07 18.32 -12.16
N SER A 100 14.18 17.60 -11.95
CA SER A 100 15.53 17.96 -12.40
C SER A 100 15.77 17.54 -13.84
#